data_AF-A0A1Y2E258-F1
#
_entry.id   AF-A0A1Y2E258-F1
#
_cell.length_a   1.000
_cell.length_b   1.000
_cell.length_c   1.000
_cell.angle_alpha   90.00
_cell.angle_beta   90.00
_cell.angle_gamma   90.00
#
_symmetry.space_group_name_H-M   'P 1'
#
loop_
_entity.id
_entity.type
_entity.pdbx_description
1 polymer ?
#
loop_
_entity_poly.entity_id
_entity_poly.type
_entity_poly.pdbx_seq_one_letter_code
_entity_poly.pdbx_strand_id
1 'polypeptide(L)'
;MIKDWYNGYLFTNRNDRKEYDIFIAYSVIQAIKTKKIDNYWIKTESDAVFLDYVVKNLKGEEEDIALLMNKGKLKINIDEYRNDVYENKDANLTILIHLGYLAYDSKSESVYIPNKEIKQRIWRSKQIGLNKKYIY
;
A
#
# COMPACT_ATOMS: atom_id res chain seq x y z
N MET A 1 -1.22 1.35 19.34
CA MET A 1 -1.38 2.80 19.05
C MET A 1 -0.37 3.30 18.02
N ILE A 2 0.93 3.44 18.33
CA ILE A 2 1.99 3.78 17.34
C ILE A 2 2.22 2.63 16.35
N LYS A 3 2.30 1.40 16.87
CA LYS A 3 2.47 0.18 16.06
C LYS A 3 1.45 0.12 14.92
N ASP A 4 0.16 0.18 15.23
CA ASP A 4 -0.92 0.09 14.23
C ASP A 4 -0.89 1.17 13.13
N TRP A 5 -0.23 2.29 13.39
CA TRP A 5 -0.15 3.41 12.44
C TRP A 5 1.09 3.33 11.55
N TYR A 6 2.23 2.91 12.11
CA TYR A 6 3.52 3.10 11.44
C TYR A 6 4.32 1.80 11.22
N ASN A 7 3.86 0.64 11.72
CA ASN A 7 4.47 -0.66 11.39
C ASN A 7 3.97 -1.18 10.02
N GLY A 8 4.13 -2.46 9.71
CA GLY A 8 3.40 -3.09 8.61
C GLY A 8 4.28 -3.77 7.56
N TYR A 9 5.57 -3.46 7.56
CA TYR A 9 6.57 -4.19 6.79
C TYR A 9 7.24 -5.22 7.69
N LEU A 10 7.53 -6.40 7.13
CA LEU A 10 8.14 -7.51 7.86
C LEU A 10 9.49 -7.83 7.24
N PHE A 11 10.52 -7.83 8.08
CA PHE A 11 11.83 -8.34 7.72
C PHE A 11 12.04 -9.69 8.40
N THR A 12 12.29 -10.74 7.61
CA THR A 12 12.65 -12.05 8.14
C THR A 12 14.16 -12.24 8.02
N ASN A 13 14.84 -12.39 9.16
CA ASN A 13 16.25 -12.71 9.17
C ASN A 13 16.45 -14.17 8.71
N ARG A 14 17.32 -14.38 7.73
CA ARG A 14 17.56 -15.70 7.13
C ARG A 14 18.28 -16.66 8.09
N ASN A 15 19.09 -16.14 9.01
CA ASN A 15 19.94 -16.96 9.87
C ASN A 15 19.15 -17.61 11.02
N ASP A 16 18.27 -16.84 11.66
CA ASP A 16 17.51 -17.28 12.84
C ASP A 16 15.99 -17.40 12.58
N ARG A 17 15.53 -17.10 11.36
CA ARG A 17 14.12 -17.05 10.94
C ARG A 17 13.25 -16.10 11.77
N LYS A 18 13.84 -15.17 12.51
CA LYS A 18 13.11 -14.22 13.33
C LYS A 18 12.53 -13.11 12.45
N GLU A 19 11.27 -12.76 12.74
CA GLU A 19 10.55 -11.67 12.09
C GLU A 19 10.69 -10.38 12.89
N TYR A 20 10.90 -9.28 12.17
CA TYR A 20 11.05 -7.94 12.71
C TYR A 20 10.03 -7.01 12.06
N ASP A 21 9.22 -6.34 12.89
CA ASP A 21 8.38 -5.23 12.46
C ASP A 21 9.27 -4.07 12.01
N ILE A 22 9.15 -3.69 10.75
CA ILE A 22 9.82 -2.52 10.21
C ILE A 22 8.83 -1.34 10.26
N PHE A 23 9.25 -0.29 10.95
CA PHE A 23 8.48 0.94 11.12
C PHE A 23 8.92 1.99 10.11
N ILE A 24 7.97 2.85 9.69
CA ILE A 24 8.28 4.04 8.92
C ILE A 24 8.94 5.06 9.86
N ALA A 25 10.27 5.11 9.84
CA ALA A 25 11.06 5.92 10.77
C ALA A 25 10.66 7.40 10.75
N TYR A 26 10.40 7.95 9.56
CA TYR A 26 9.94 9.33 9.42
C TYR A 26 8.64 9.58 10.19
N SER A 27 7.62 8.74 9.99
CA SER A 27 6.31 8.88 10.66
C SER A 27 6.42 8.75 12.18
N VAL A 28 7.26 7.84 12.66
CA VAL A 28 7.54 7.71 14.11
C VAL A 28 8.21 8.98 14.66
N ILE A 29 9.22 9.51 13.97
CA ILE A 29 9.90 10.75 14.37
C ILE A 29 8.93 11.93 14.38
N GLN A 30 8.09 12.06 13.35
CA GLN A 30 7.08 13.12 13.29
C GLN A 30 6.09 12.99 14.43
N ALA A 31 5.57 11.80 14.70
CA ALA A 31 4.62 11.59 15.78
C ALA A 31 5.18 11.97 17.16
N ILE A 32 6.47 11.71 17.39
CA ILE A 32 7.16 12.13 18.62
C ILE A 32 7.33 13.67 18.65
N LYS A 33 7.79 14.27 17.55
CA LYS A 33 8.01 15.74 17.45
C LYS A 33 6.73 16.53 17.63
N THR A 34 5.64 16.10 16.99
CA THR A 34 4.34 16.76 17.03
C THR A 34 3.52 16.36 18.26
N LYS A 35 3.94 15.30 18.97
CA LYS A 35 3.17 14.63 20.03
C LYS A 35 1.79 14.17 19.56
N LYS A 36 1.66 13.85 18.27
CA LYS A 36 0.39 13.49 17.62
C LYS A 36 0.58 12.28 16.70
N ILE A 37 -0.32 11.31 16.79
CA ILE A 37 -0.40 10.26 15.77
C ILE A 37 -1.27 10.76 14.62
N ASP A 38 -0.66 10.89 13.45
CA ASP A 38 -1.30 11.32 12.21
C ASP A 38 -0.63 10.65 11.00
N ASN A 39 -1.12 10.95 9.80
CA ASN A 39 -0.52 10.50 8.55
C ASN A 39 0.61 11.44 8.12
N TYR A 40 1.82 10.91 8.17
CA TYR A 40 3.08 11.55 7.80
C TYR A 40 3.68 10.95 6.53
N TRP A 41 2.91 10.14 5.78
CA TRP A 41 3.38 9.53 4.54
C TRP A 41 3.76 10.61 3.52
N ILE A 42 5.06 10.71 3.26
CA ILE A 42 5.60 11.61 2.24
C ILE A 42 5.36 10.96 0.88
N LYS A 43 4.84 11.74 -0.07
CA LYS A 43 4.63 11.33 -1.46
C LYS A 43 5.28 12.34 -2.40
N THR A 44 5.73 11.86 -3.56
CA THR A 44 5.92 12.74 -4.72
C THR A 44 4.59 12.93 -5.45
N GLU A 45 4.52 13.94 -6.33
CA GLU A 45 3.35 14.15 -7.18
C GLU A 45 3.12 12.99 -8.13
N SER A 46 4.19 12.43 -8.71
CA SER A 46 4.13 11.27 -9.62
C SER A 46 3.61 10.01 -8.93
N ASP A 47 4.10 9.69 -7.73
CA ASP A 47 3.62 8.53 -6.97
C ASP A 47 2.14 8.67 -6.64
N ALA A 48 1.71 9.92 -6.43
CA ALA A 48 0.34 10.20 -6.06
C ALA A 48 -0.63 9.94 -7.20
N VAL A 49 -0.26 10.40 -8.39
CA VAL A 49 -1.00 10.17 -9.64
C VAL A 49 -1.03 8.68 -9.97
N PHE A 50 0.08 7.96 -9.82
CA PHE A 50 0.14 6.53 -10.09
C PHE A 50 -0.76 5.71 -9.16
N LEU A 51 -0.73 5.98 -7.85
CA LEU A 51 -1.64 5.31 -6.91
C LEU A 51 -3.10 5.56 -7.29
N ASP A 52 -3.44 6.80 -7.62
CA ASP A 52 -4.80 7.17 -8.00
C ASP A 52 -5.22 6.49 -9.32
N TYR A 53 -4.29 6.36 -10.28
CA TYR A 53 -4.48 5.58 -11.51
C TYR A 53 -4.76 4.12 -11.20
N VAL A 54 -3.92 3.45 -10.41
CA VAL A 54 -4.08 2.02 -10.09
C VAL A 54 -5.40 1.82 -9.35
N VAL A 55 -5.66 2.55 -8.26
CA VAL A 55 -6.90 2.44 -7.49
C VAL A 55 -8.16 2.68 -8.34
N LYS A 56 -8.08 3.53 -9.36
CA LYS A 56 -9.20 3.79 -10.29
C LYS A 56 -9.35 2.72 -11.37
N ASN A 57 -8.24 2.18 -11.87
CA ASN A 57 -8.21 1.28 -13.03
C ASN A 57 -8.20 -0.20 -12.66
N LEU A 58 -8.18 -0.54 -11.37
CA LEU A 58 -8.68 -1.81 -10.83
C LEU A 58 -10.23 -1.91 -11.03
N LYS A 59 -10.72 -1.64 -12.25
CA LYS A 59 -12.13 -1.73 -12.65
C LYS A 59 -12.50 -3.21 -12.77
N GLY A 60 -13.54 -3.63 -12.05
CA GLY A 60 -13.93 -5.04 -11.92
C GLY A 60 -13.34 -5.73 -10.69
N GLU A 61 -12.53 -5.00 -9.91
CA GLU A 61 -11.76 -5.52 -8.76
C GLU A 61 -12.05 -4.70 -7.50
N GLU A 62 -13.25 -4.14 -7.40
CA GLU A 62 -13.71 -3.42 -6.21
C GLU A 62 -13.68 -4.30 -4.95
N GLU A 63 -13.90 -5.60 -5.14
CA GLU A 63 -13.79 -6.64 -4.12
C GLU A 63 -12.35 -6.83 -3.63
N ASP A 64 -11.35 -6.79 -4.52
CA ASP A 64 -9.93 -6.89 -4.15
C ASP A 64 -9.49 -5.69 -3.32
N ILE A 65 -9.84 -4.46 -3.74
CA ILE A 65 -9.56 -3.26 -2.94
C ILE A 65 -10.31 -3.33 -1.61
N ALA A 66 -11.58 -3.75 -1.59
CA ALA A 66 -12.34 -3.90 -0.36
C ALA A 66 -11.72 -4.94 0.59
N LEU A 67 -11.26 -6.07 0.05
CA LEU A 67 -10.54 -7.11 0.77
C LEU A 67 -9.27 -6.54 1.42
N LEU A 68 -8.43 -5.86 0.64
CA LEU A 68 -7.21 -5.21 1.13
C LEU A 68 -7.52 -4.15 2.21
N MET A 69 -8.56 -3.33 1.99
CA MET A 69 -9.02 -2.34 2.97
C MET A 69 -9.52 -2.99 4.28
N ASN A 70 -10.03 -4.22 4.23
CA ASN A 70 -10.45 -5.01 5.38
C ASN A 70 -9.33 -5.86 6.00
N LYS A 71 -8.06 -5.50 5.75
CA LYS A 71 -6.86 -6.22 6.21
C LYS A 71 -6.71 -7.63 5.63
N GLY A 72 -7.43 -7.92 4.55
CA GLY A 72 -7.23 -9.14 3.77
C GLY A 72 -5.89 -9.12 3.02
N LYS A 73 -5.57 -10.27 2.43
CA LYS A 73 -4.40 -10.47 1.57
C LYS A 73 -4.86 -10.92 0.19
N LEU A 74 -4.20 -10.45 -0.85
CA LEU A 74 -4.48 -10.84 -2.23
C LEU A 74 -3.27 -11.57 -2.80
N LYS A 75 -3.46 -12.80 -3.27
CA LYS A 75 -2.38 -13.56 -3.93
C LYS A 75 -2.06 -12.93 -5.29
N ILE A 76 -0.77 -12.76 -5.59
CA ILE A 76 -0.29 -12.18 -6.85
C ILE A 76 0.94 -12.93 -7.36
N ASN A 77 1.19 -12.85 -8.66
CA ASN A 77 2.43 -13.29 -9.29
C ASN A 77 3.39 -12.11 -9.51
N ILE A 78 4.45 -12.01 -8.70
CA ILE A 78 5.44 -10.93 -8.83
C ILE A 78 6.43 -11.13 -9.99
N ASP A 79 6.50 -12.35 -10.55
CA ASP A 79 7.42 -12.69 -11.64
C ASP A 79 6.89 -12.25 -13.02
N GLU A 80 5.63 -11.79 -13.07
CA GLU A 80 4.98 -11.27 -14.27
C GLU A 80 5.28 -9.81 -14.58
N TYR A 81 6.17 -9.15 -13.82
CA TYR A 81 6.61 -7.80 -14.14
C TYR A 81 7.37 -7.78 -15.49
N ARG A 82 6.62 -7.49 -16.55
CA ARG A 82 7.12 -7.00 -17.84
C ARG A 82 6.92 -5.48 -17.82
N ASN A 83 7.80 -4.73 -18.48
CA ASN A 83 7.77 -3.25 -18.51
C ASN A 83 6.47 -2.62 -19.08
N ASP A 84 5.41 -3.40 -19.31
CA ASP A 84 4.09 -2.96 -19.73
C ASP A 84 3.21 -2.69 -18.48
N VAL A 85 3.54 -1.59 -17.81
CA VAL A 85 3.03 -1.12 -16.52
C VAL A 85 1.56 -0.67 -16.57
N TYR A 86 0.67 -1.25 -17.40
CA TYR A 86 -0.70 -0.72 -17.52
C TYR A 86 -1.78 -1.75 -17.84
N GLU A 87 -1.43 -3.01 -18.12
CA GLU A 87 -2.39 -4.04 -18.58
C GLU A 87 -2.54 -5.23 -17.62
N ASN A 88 -1.59 -5.43 -16.70
CA ASN A 88 -1.60 -6.54 -15.76
C ASN A 88 -1.78 -6.05 -14.32
N LYS A 89 -2.81 -6.56 -13.63
CA LYS A 89 -3.08 -6.32 -12.21
C LYS A 89 -1.86 -6.58 -11.33
N ASP A 90 -1.22 -7.72 -11.52
CA ASP A 90 -0.11 -8.17 -10.70
C ASP A 90 1.12 -7.28 -10.90
N ALA A 91 1.35 -6.77 -12.12
CA ALA A 91 2.39 -5.78 -12.38
C ALA A 91 2.11 -4.44 -11.68
N ASN A 92 0.86 -3.96 -11.72
CA ASN A 92 0.46 -2.73 -11.03
C ASN A 92 0.60 -2.86 -9.50
N LEU A 93 0.16 -3.98 -8.93
CA LEU A 93 0.31 -4.27 -7.50
C LEU A 93 1.78 -4.42 -7.11
N THR A 94 2.61 -5.01 -7.97
CA THR A 94 4.06 -5.14 -7.77
C THR A 94 4.74 -3.76 -7.71
N ILE A 95 4.35 -2.81 -8.56
CA ILE A 95 4.88 -1.44 -8.47
C ILE A 95 4.43 -0.76 -7.18
N LEU A 96 3.19 -0.97 -6.74
CA LEU A 96 2.75 -0.44 -5.45
C LEU A 96 3.53 -1.03 -4.27
N ILE A 97 4.06 -2.25 -4.38
CA ILE A 97 5.02 -2.80 -3.41
C ILE A 97 6.33 -1.99 -3.44
N HIS A 98 6.90 -1.74 -4.62
CA HIS A 98 8.15 -0.98 -4.77
C HIS A 98 8.05 0.47 -4.27
N LEU A 99 6.89 1.10 -4.46
CA LEU A 99 6.61 2.45 -3.97
C LEU A 99 6.27 2.52 -2.47
N GLY A 100 6.13 1.37 -1.80
CA GLY A 100 5.76 1.33 -0.37
C GLY A 100 4.27 1.63 -0.12
N TYR A 101 3.40 1.40 -1.10
CA TYR A 101 1.94 1.44 -0.91
C TYR A 101 1.34 0.07 -0.58
N LEU A 102 2.08 -1.02 -0.80
CA LEU A 102 1.69 -2.37 -0.38
C LEU A 102 2.88 -3.08 0.24
N ALA A 103 2.61 -4.00 1.13
CA ALA A 103 3.60 -4.96 1.62
C ALA A 103 3.34 -6.34 1.00
N TYR A 104 4.41 -7.09 0.81
CA TYR A 104 4.39 -8.43 0.24
C TYR A 104 4.77 -9.47 1.29
N ASP A 105 3.97 -10.52 1.40
CA ASP A 105 4.26 -11.70 2.18
C ASP A 105 4.73 -12.81 1.24
N SER A 106 6.03 -13.10 1.27
CA SER A 106 6.64 -14.13 0.41
C SER A 106 6.25 -15.55 0.76
N LYS A 107 5.70 -15.82 1.96
CA LYS A 107 5.24 -17.16 2.35
C LYS A 107 3.90 -17.49 1.72
N SER A 108 3.01 -16.49 1.63
CA SER A 108 1.68 -16.63 1.03
C SER A 108 1.60 -16.09 -0.39
N GLU A 109 2.71 -15.54 -0.91
CA GLU A 109 2.80 -14.87 -2.22
C GLU A 109 1.70 -13.82 -2.39
N SER A 110 1.44 -13.06 -1.34
CA SER A 110 0.27 -12.18 -1.27
C SER A 110 0.63 -10.76 -0.85
N VAL A 111 -0.12 -9.79 -1.37
CA VAL A 111 -0.02 -8.38 -0.99
C VAL A 111 -1.07 -7.97 0.03
N TYR A 112 -0.72 -6.97 0.84
CA TYR A 112 -1.60 -6.37 1.84
C TYR A 112 -1.27 -4.90 2.09
N ILE A 113 -2.23 -4.17 2.68
CA ILE A 113 -2.00 -2.80 3.14
C ILE A 113 -1.20 -2.84 4.45
N PRO A 114 0.01 -2.26 4.51
CA PRO A 114 0.90 -2.43 5.65
C PRO A 114 0.37 -1.78 6.93
N ASN A 115 -0.22 -0.58 6.83
CA ASN A 115 -0.62 0.18 8.01
C ASN A 115 -1.72 1.21 7.74
N LYS A 116 -2.09 1.93 8.80
CA LYS A 116 -3.16 2.95 8.74
C LYS A 116 -2.81 4.16 7.89
N GLU A 117 -1.54 4.58 7.79
CA GLU A 117 -1.16 5.70 6.93
C GLU A 117 -1.49 5.39 5.47
N ILE A 118 -1.04 4.21 5.02
CA ILE A 118 -1.28 3.76 3.65
C ILE A 118 -2.76 3.46 3.42
N LYS A 119 -3.45 2.84 4.39
CA LYS A 119 -4.90 2.61 4.31
C LYS A 119 -5.67 3.91 4.11
N GLN A 120 -5.34 4.96 4.87
CA GLN A 120 -5.98 6.26 4.73
C GLN A 120 -5.66 6.90 3.38
N ARG A 121 -4.44 6.72 2.87
CA ARG A 121 -4.02 7.21 1.55
C ARG A 121 -4.80 6.56 0.42
N ILE A 122 -4.95 5.24 0.43
CA ILE A 122 -5.75 4.47 -0.54
C ILE A 122 -7.23 4.86 -0.46
N TRP A 123 -7.76 5.03 0.76
CA TRP A 123 -9.13 5.51 0.96
C TRP A 123 -9.36 6.89 0.31
N ARG A 124 -8.43 7.83 0.49
CA ARG A 124 -8.50 9.16 -0.15
C ARG A 124 -8.48 9.06 -1.68
N SER A 125 -7.64 8.21 -2.25
CA SER A 125 -7.60 7.95 -3.71
C SER A 125 -8.95 7.48 -4.25
N LYS A 126 -9.61 6.55 -3.53
CA LYS A 126 -10.94 6.06 -3.91
C LYS A 126 -12.00 7.17 -3.93
N GLN A 127 -11.99 8.08 -2.95
CA GLN A 127 -12.94 9.20 -2.90
C GLN A 127 -12.74 10.19 -4.07
N ILE A 128 -11.50 10.49 -4.44
CA ILE A 128 -11.18 11.34 -5.59
C ILE A 128 -11.66 10.69 -6.90
N GLY A 129 -11.48 9.37 -7.03
CA GLY A 129 -11.97 8.59 -8.17
C GLY A 129 -13.50 8.63 -8.32
N LEU A 130 -14.24 8.59 -7.21
CA LEU A 130 -15.70 8.65 -7.18
C LEU A 130 -16.25 10.06 -7.53
N ASN A 131 -15.60 11.12 -7.06
CA ASN A 131 -16.04 12.50 -7.31
C ASN A 131 -15.85 12.96 -8.77
N LYS A 132 -14.96 12.32 -9.54
CA LYS A 132 -14.81 12.58 -10.98
C LYS A 132 -15.86 11.85 -11.85
N LYS A 133 -16.74 11.02 -11.26
CA LYS A 133 -17.81 10.31 -11.99
C LYS A 133 -19.05 11.17 -12.28
N TYR A 134 -19.08 12.41 -11.79
CA TYR A 134 -20.20 13.36 -11.93
C TYR A 134 -19.87 14.60 -12.78
N ILE A 135 -18.77 14.57 -13.53
CA ILE A 135 -18.41 15.66 -14.45
C ILE A 135 -18.09 15.03 -15.79
N TYR A 136 -19.11 14.62 -16.54
CA TYR A 136 -19.23 14.61 -18.00
C TYR A 136 -20.71 14.42 -18.36
#